data_AF-A0A952U5T6-F1
#
_entry.id   AF-A0A952U5T6-F1
#
_cell.length_a   1.000
_cell.length_b   1.000
_cell.length_c   1.000
_cell.angle_alpha   90.00
_cell.angle_beta   90.00
_cell.angle_gamma   90.00
#
_symmetry.space_group_name_H-M   'P 1'
#
loop_
_entity.id
_entity.type
_entity.pdbx_description
1 polymer ?
#
loop_
_entity_poly.entity_id
_entity_poly.type
_entity_poly.pdbx_seq_one_letter_code
_entity_poly.pdbx_strand_id
1 'polypeptide(L)'
;MSDDQARDLTMNNSLLRSIPTFAMFILFGIVLLGLGVMARSHWLDHPNIIQIVPTNTGQPERCLTCHAGIESIGASHPVEQFGCVSCHGGDGLAVDAEAAHTGVVRNPGDLAVADKYCASCHPAQTALVPRSIMATYAGAIALVRRAFGLQTDDQAHVAITAIDTLAAFTVQDSDPAPIQKFQQNCLTCHLHAEPLQQTYFYRSTGCSSCHVLYDSDGLYKGNDPTIPKEEPGHASVHTITRQIPYTQCNHCHNRGNYDLRSMEFVARTDMPAPHTLSDDARRLLEYYQPIGQFTRCEYELDCIDCHTKLEVMGDGILHSNKVDAQYTRCYTCHGTSDSLPPQVDVGTAFALATPTTPLKPNASAVLITERGEVLSHVQQVDGQWLLTSKVDGKTYPVPMVKGSQCQQKPDEQNSRYCHECHSVDRDAVLAGNSP
;
A
#
# COMPACT_ATOMS: atom_id res chain seq x y z
N MET A 1 -31.01 24.75 97.84
CA MET A 1 -31.47 25.84 96.96
C MET A 1 -30.72 25.65 95.66
N SER A 2 -31.28 25.22 94.53
CA SER A 2 -32.62 24.87 94.03
C SER A 2 -32.31 24.12 92.71
N ASP A 3 -32.92 22.97 92.45
CA ASP A 3 -33.92 22.78 91.38
C ASP A 3 -33.49 23.35 90.01
N ASP A 4 -33.52 22.65 88.86
CA ASP A 4 -34.21 21.41 88.51
C ASP A 4 -33.83 21.03 87.04
N GLN A 5 -34.01 19.75 86.71
CA GLN A 5 -34.27 19.13 85.38
C GLN A 5 -33.22 19.04 84.25
N ALA A 6 -32.83 17.77 84.03
CA ALA A 6 -32.61 17.15 82.74
C ALA A 6 -33.83 17.24 81.80
N ARG A 7 -33.59 17.44 80.49
CA ARG A 7 -34.51 17.26 79.34
C ARG A 7 -33.75 17.64 78.06
N ASP A 8 -33.93 17.08 76.88
CA ASP A 8 -34.57 15.86 76.39
C ASP A 8 -34.07 15.71 74.94
N LEU A 9 -33.91 14.47 74.49
CA LEU A 9 -33.59 14.13 73.10
C LEU A 9 -34.85 14.32 72.24
N THR A 10 -34.91 15.34 71.41
CA THR A 10 -35.68 15.25 70.15
C THR A 10 -35.02 16.10 69.08
N MET A 11 -34.27 15.44 68.19
CA MET A 11 -33.90 16.01 66.91
C MET A 11 -35.16 16.47 66.17
N ASN A 12 -35.14 17.73 65.79
CA ASN A 12 -36.24 18.46 65.19
C ASN A 12 -36.48 17.95 63.77
N ASN A 13 -37.50 17.11 63.61
CA ASN A 13 -37.91 16.50 62.34
C ASN A 13 -38.83 17.46 61.55
N SER A 14 -38.42 18.71 61.35
CA SER A 14 -39.28 19.78 60.79
C SER A 14 -38.90 20.25 59.39
N LEU A 15 -37.79 19.78 58.80
CA LEU A 15 -37.36 20.19 57.45
C LEU A 15 -38.08 19.46 56.29
N LEU A 16 -38.93 18.47 56.57
CA LEU A 16 -39.59 17.65 55.54
C LEU A 16 -41.04 18.07 55.21
N ARG A 17 -41.60 19.12 55.82
CA ARG A 17 -43.03 19.44 55.68
C ARG A 17 -43.42 20.51 54.66
N SER A 18 -42.49 21.04 53.86
CA SER A 18 -42.84 22.08 52.88
C SER A 18 -42.02 22.03 51.60
N ILE A 19 -41.80 20.84 51.06
CA ILE A 19 -41.52 20.73 49.63
C ILE A 19 -42.89 20.82 48.94
N PRO A 20 -43.21 21.91 48.21
CA PRO A 20 -44.47 21.98 47.48
C PRO A 20 -44.55 20.76 46.56
N THR A 21 -45.70 20.09 46.51
CA THR A 21 -45.94 18.87 45.72
C THR A 21 -45.40 18.99 44.29
N PHE A 22 -45.44 20.20 43.72
CA PHE A 22 -44.86 20.53 42.42
C PHE A 22 -43.34 20.32 42.30
N ALA A 23 -42.56 20.66 43.32
CA ALA A 23 -41.10 20.46 43.33
C ALA A 23 -40.73 18.96 43.43
N MET A 24 -41.57 18.15 44.08
CA MET A 24 -41.40 16.69 44.13
C MET A 24 -41.66 16.04 42.76
N PHE A 25 -42.64 16.56 41.99
CA PHE A 25 -42.89 16.12 40.61
C PHE A 25 -41.76 16.50 39.65
N ILE A 26 -41.13 17.68 39.83
CA ILE A 26 -39.98 18.09 39.02
C ILE A 26 -38.76 17.20 39.32
N LEU A 27 -38.45 16.95 40.60
CA LEU A 27 -37.35 16.06 40.99
C LEU A 27 -37.59 14.62 40.50
N PHE A 28 -38.80 14.10 40.62
CA PHE A 28 -39.16 12.79 40.10
C PHE A 28 -39.07 12.75 38.56
N GLY A 29 -39.49 13.81 37.87
CA GLY A 29 -39.35 13.97 36.43
C GLY A 29 -37.89 13.98 35.98
N ILE A 30 -37.00 14.70 36.68
CA ILE A 30 -35.56 14.73 36.39
C ILE A 30 -34.92 13.37 36.65
N VAL A 31 -35.29 12.68 37.73
CA VAL A 31 -34.79 11.33 38.03
C VAL A 31 -35.27 10.33 36.98
N LEU A 32 -36.53 10.38 36.56
CA LEU A 32 -37.04 9.54 35.48
C LEU A 32 -36.42 9.87 34.13
N LEU A 33 -36.13 11.15 33.85
CA LEU A 33 -35.41 11.56 32.65
C LEU A 33 -33.96 11.06 32.69
N GLY A 34 -33.29 11.16 33.84
CA GLY A 34 -31.94 10.64 34.06
C GLY A 34 -31.87 9.12 33.95
N LEU A 35 -32.82 8.40 34.56
CA LEU A 35 -32.98 6.95 34.42
C LEU A 35 -33.34 6.56 32.98
N GLY A 36 -34.13 7.36 32.28
CA GLY A 36 -34.46 7.17 30.87
C GLY A 36 -33.27 7.41 29.94
N VAL A 37 -32.42 8.39 30.24
CA VAL A 37 -31.16 8.65 29.52
C VAL A 37 -30.13 7.55 29.79
N MET A 38 -29.99 7.10 31.04
CA MET A 38 -29.12 5.96 31.40
C MET A 38 -29.63 4.64 30.83
N ALA A 39 -30.95 4.39 30.83
CA ALA A 39 -31.53 3.20 30.21
C ALA A 39 -31.39 3.24 28.69
N ARG A 40 -31.47 4.43 28.06
CA ARG A 40 -31.25 4.62 26.63
C ARG A 40 -29.77 4.47 26.26
N SER A 41 -28.83 4.96 27.07
CA SER A 41 -27.40 4.71 26.84
C SER A 41 -27.10 3.21 26.99
N HIS A 42 -27.60 2.56 28.05
CA HIS A 42 -27.47 1.11 28.23
C HIS A 42 -28.14 0.26 27.13
N TRP A 43 -29.27 0.71 26.56
CA TRP A 43 -29.91 0.04 25.41
C TRP A 43 -29.19 0.27 24.08
N LEU A 44 -28.45 1.38 23.94
CA LEU A 44 -27.55 1.63 22.81
C LEU A 44 -26.23 0.84 22.96
N ASP A 45 -25.89 0.41 24.17
CA ASP A 45 -24.68 -0.36 24.52
C ASP A 45 -24.82 -1.89 24.34
N HIS A 46 -25.96 -2.38 23.83
CA HIS A 46 -26.11 -3.78 23.43
C HIS A 46 -26.13 -3.87 21.90
N PRO A 47 -24.96 -3.83 21.23
CA PRO A 47 -24.92 -4.06 19.80
C PRO A 47 -25.50 -5.46 19.55
N ASN A 48 -26.37 -5.57 18.53
CA ASN A 48 -26.79 -6.88 18.05
C ASN A 48 -25.52 -7.67 17.74
N ILE A 49 -25.26 -8.74 18.48
CA ILE A 49 -24.02 -9.51 18.32
C ILE A 49 -24.04 -10.13 16.92
N ILE A 50 -23.12 -9.68 16.07
CA ILE A 50 -22.92 -10.24 14.75
C ILE A 50 -21.79 -11.25 14.88
N GLN A 51 -22.15 -12.53 14.86
CA GLN A 51 -21.20 -13.63 14.93
C GLN A 51 -21.06 -14.32 13.58
N ILE A 52 -19.82 -14.55 13.16
CA ILE A 52 -19.47 -15.41 12.03
C ILE A 52 -18.71 -16.63 12.53
N VAL A 53 -18.66 -17.69 11.72
CA VAL A 53 -17.82 -18.86 11.98
C VAL A 53 -17.02 -19.11 10.70
N PRO A 54 -15.79 -18.58 10.60
CA PRO A 54 -14.99 -18.71 9.38
C PRO A 54 -14.67 -20.18 9.10
N THR A 55 -14.77 -20.56 7.84
CA THR A 55 -14.65 -21.97 7.44
C THR A 55 -13.24 -22.54 7.71
N ASN A 56 -12.18 -21.73 7.58
CA ASN A 56 -10.80 -22.18 7.78
C ASN A 56 -10.45 -22.40 9.26
N THR A 57 -11.04 -21.63 10.18
CA THR A 57 -10.73 -21.71 11.62
C THR A 57 -11.74 -22.57 12.37
N GLY A 58 -13.01 -22.57 11.93
CA GLY A 58 -14.12 -23.21 12.62
C GLY A 58 -14.44 -22.57 13.99
N GLN A 59 -13.85 -21.42 14.29
CA GLN A 59 -14.02 -20.71 15.56
C GLN A 59 -14.97 -19.53 15.39
N PRO A 60 -15.92 -19.30 16.31
CA PRO A 60 -16.77 -18.13 16.22
C PRO A 60 -15.98 -16.84 16.43
N GLU A 61 -16.32 -15.80 15.66
CA GLU A 61 -15.75 -14.45 15.78
C GLU A 61 -16.88 -13.41 15.74
N ARG A 62 -16.72 -12.30 16.47
CA ARG A 62 -17.75 -11.27 16.71
C ARG A 62 -17.28 -9.86 16.35
N CYS A 63 -16.16 -9.72 15.64
CA CYS A 63 -15.57 -8.44 15.26
C CYS A 63 -16.55 -7.54 14.49
N LEU A 64 -17.39 -8.14 13.65
CA LEU A 64 -18.42 -7.46 12.87
C LEU A 64 -19.56 -6.86 13.73
N THR A 65 -19.59 -7.13 15.04
CA THR A 65 -20.51 -6.49 15.99
C THR A 65 -20.25 -4.99 16.09
N CYS A 66 -18.97 -4.57 16.06
CA CYS A 66 -18.57 -3.16 16.06
C CYS A 66 -18.17 -2.70 14.65
N HIS A 67 -17.39 -3.50 13.94
CA HIS A 67 -16.94 -3.23 12.57
C HIS A 67 -18.00 -3.58 11.51
N ALA A 68 -19.27 -3.31 11.82
CA ALA A 68 -20.39 -3.62 10.96
C ALA A 68 -20.30 -2.83 9.65
N GLY A 69 -20.15 -3.52 8.52
CA GLY A 69 -19.99 -2.88 7.22
C GLY A 69 -18.55 -2.63 6.80
N ILE A 70 -17.55 -3.07 7.58
CA ILE A 70 -16.16 -3.14 7.09
C ILE A 70 -16.11 -3.96 5.80
N GLU A 71 -15.29 -3.52 4.84
CA GLU A 71 -15.19 -4.21 3.56
C GLU A 71 -14.58 -5.60 3.70
N SER A 72 -15.05 -6.52 2.86
CA SER A 72 -14.36 -7.78 2.65
C SER A 72 -12.99 -7.50 2.04
N ILE A 73 -11.95 -8.08 2.64
CA ILE A 73 -10.56 -7.86 2.24
C ILE A 73 -10.27 -8.29 0.79
N GLY A 74 -11.09 -9.17 0.21
CA GLY A 74 -11.09 -9.46 -1.23
C GLY A 74 -11.61 -10.85 -1.57
N ALA A 75 -11.86 -11.10 -2.87
CA ALA A 75 -12.43 -12.37 -3.34
C ALA A 75 -11.53 -13.60 -3.07
N SER A 76 -10.21 -13.42 -2.94
CA SER A 76 -9.28 -14.50 -2.57
C SER A 76 -9.15 -14.70 -1.06
N HIS A 77 -9.71 -13.78 -0.26
CA HIS A 77 -9.65 -13.78 1.19
C HIS A 77 -11.04 -13.45 1.80
N PRO A 78 -12.14 -14.12 1.42
CA PRO A 78 -13.46 -13.77 1.92
C PRO A 78 -13.56 -13.96 3.44
N VAL A 79 -14.25 -13.04 4.12
CA VAL A 79 -14.37 -13.04 5.59
C VAL A 79 -15.05 -14.30 6.12
N GLU A 80 -15.99 -14.87 5.36
CA GLU A 80 -16.69 -16.12 5.68
C GLU A 80 -15.76 -17.34 5.69
N GLN A 81 -14.61 -17.23 5.02
CA GLN A 81 -13.61 -18.29 4.98
C GLN A 81 -12.49 -18.05 6.00
N PHE A 82 -11.95 -16.83 6.08
CA PHE A 82 -10.74 -16.55 6.86
C PHE A 82 -11.01 -15.90 8.22
N GLY A 83 -12.10 -15.16 8.38
CA GLY A 83 -12.35 -14.35 9.56
C GLY A 83 -11.43 -13.14 9.65
N CYS A 84 -11.50 -12.46 10.79
CA CYS A 84 -10.69 -11.29 11.13
C CYS A 84 -9.44 -11.72 11.92
N VAL A 85 -9.61 -12.66 12.85
CA VAL A 85 -8.58 -13.03 13.84
C VAL A 85 -7.38 -13.73 13.18
N SER A 86 -7.59 -14.48 12.10
CA SER A 86 -6.50 -15.15 11.38
C SER A 86 -5.46 -14.19 10.82
N CYS A 87 -5.86 -12.97 10.48
CA CYS A 87 -5.00 -11.92 9.98
C CYS A 87 -4.62 -10.92 11.08
N HIS A 88 -5.60 -10.46 11.87
CA HIS A 88 -5.37 -9.37 12.82
C HIS A 88 -5.02 -9.84 14.23
N GLY A 89 -5.28 -11.10 14.61
CA GLY A 89 -5.22 -11.54 16.01
C GLY A 89 -6.40 -11.03 16.83
N GLY A 90 -6.21 -10.85 18.13
CA GLY A 90 -7.28 -10.43 19.06
C GLY A 90 -8.09 -11.58 19.66
N ASP A 91 -9.03 -11.23 20.52
CA ASP A 91 -10.06 -12.13 21.04
C ASP A 91 -11.34 -11.98 20.21
N GLY A 92 -11.58 -12.94 19.31
CA GLY A 92 -12.76 -12.93 18.44
C GLY A 92 -14.09 -13.12 19.17
N LEU A 93 -14.12 -13.56 20.44
CA LEU A 93 -15.38 -13.79 21.18
C LEU A 93 -15.78 -12.61 22.07
N ALA A 94 -14.82 -11.74 22.37
CA ALA A 94 -15.06 -10.52 23.13
C ALA A 94 -15.96 -9.56 22.34
N VAL A 95 -16.79 -8.82 23.08
CA VAL A 95 -17.70 -7.80 22.55
C VAL A 95 -17.44 -6.43 23.18
N ASP A 96 -16.52 -6.36 24.14
CA ASP A 96 -15.89 -5.13 24.59
C ASP A 96 -14.61 -4.88 23.80
N ALA A 97 -14.37 -3.62 23.44
CA ALA A 97 -13.28 -3.25 22.54
C ALA A 97 -11.89 -3.53 23.13
N GLU A 98 -11.71 -3.40 24.45
CA GLU A 98 -10.41 -3.59 25.10
C GLU A 98 -9.98 -5.06 25.08
N ALA A 99 -10.86 -5.99 25.47
CA ALA A 99 -10.56 -7.42 25.39
C ALA A 99 -10.44 -7.89 23.93
N ALA A 100 -11.35 -7.46 23.05
CA ALA A 100 -11.31 -7.85 21.64
C ALA A 100 -9.99 -7.44 20.96
N HIS A 101 -9.48 -6.24 21.27
CA HIS A 101 -8.25 -5.72 20.69
C HIS A 101 -6.96 -6.19 21.39
N THR A 102 -7.04 -7.02 22.43
CA THR A 102 -5.86 -7.56 23.10
C THR A 102 -5.06 -8.44 22.13
N GLY A 103 -3.89 -7.95 21.69
CA GLY A 103 -3.04 -8.64 20.73
C GLY A 103 -3.44 -8.46 19.26
N VAL A 104 -4.32 -7.52 18.95
CA VAL A 104 -4.62 -7.12 17.58
C VAL A 104 -3.44 -6.39 16.95
N VAL A 105 -3.16 -6.73 15.69
CA VAL A 105 -2.20 -6.04 14.84
C VAL A 105 -2.96 -5.26 13.78
N ARG A 106 -2.72 -3.94 13.73
CA ARG A 106 -3.40 -3.05 12.77
C ARG A 106 -3.04 -3.37 11.32
N ASN A 107 -1.76 -3.61 11.03
CA ASN A 107 -1.27 -3.95 9.70
C ASN A 107 -0.61 -5.33 9.71
N PRO A 108 -1.32 -6.42 9.34
CA PRO A 108 -0.71 -7.74 9.28
C PRO A 108 0.26 -7.90 8.11
N GLY A 109 0.24 -6.99 7.13
CA GLY A 109 1.19 -6.96 6.01
C GLY A 109 2.50 -6.24 6.32
N ASP A 110 2.68 -5.65 7.50
CA ASP A 110 3.95 -5.05 7.90
C ASP A 110 5.05 -6.12 7.95
N LEU A 111 6.23 -5.85 7.39
CA LEU A 111 7.31 -6.86 7.29
C LEU A 111 7.80 -7.38 8.65
N ALA A 112 7.59 -6.64 9.75
CA ALA A 112 7.93 -7.10 11.09
C ALA A 112 7.04 -8.25 11.59
N VAL A 113 5.86 -8.43 11.02
CA VAL A 113 4.86 -9.42 11.45
C VAL A 113 4.27 -10.25 10.31
N ALA A 114 4.52 -9.88 9.06
CA ALA A 114 3.93 -10.52 7.87
C ALA A 114 4.24 -12.01 7.79
N ASP A 115 5.39 -12.47 8.29
CA ASP A 115 5.71 -13.89 8.34
C ASP A 115 4.67 -14.68 9.17
N LYS A 116 4.28 -14.14 10.33
CA LYS A 116 3.30 -14.77 11.23
C LYS A 116 1.92 -14.93 10.59
N TYR A 117 1.47 -13.92 9.84
CA TYR A 117 0.09 -13.85 9.34
C TYR A 117 -0.06 -14.28 7.88
N CYS A 118 1.02 -14.22 7.08
CA CYS A 118 0.96 -14.46 5.64
C CYS A 118 1.75 -15.70 5.19
N ALA A 119 2.79 -16.15 5.91
CA ALA A 119 3.73 -17.15 5.37
C ALA A 119 3.11 -18.55 5.18
N SER A 120 2.06 -18.91 5.91
CA SER A 120 1.38 -20.20 5.74
C SER A 120 0.74 -20.36 4.36
N CYS A 121 0.30 -19.25 3.75
CA CYS A 121 -0.33 -19.22 2.42
C CYS A 121 0.58 -18.59 1.34
N HIS A 122 1.45 -17.66 1.73
CA HIS A 122 2.32 -16.88 0.85
C HIS A 122 3.82 -16.99 1.22
N PRO A 123 4.36 -18.21 1.41
CA PRO A 123 5.73 -18.40 1.92
C PRO A 123 6.80 -17.84 0.97
N ALA A 124 6.54 -17.87 -0.34
CA ALA A 124 7.44 -17.31 -1.33
C ALA A 124 7.52 -15.79 -1.20
N GLN A 125 6.40 -15.10 -1.09
CA GLN A 125 6.35 -13.64 -1.00
C GLN A 125 6.95 -13.15 0.32
N THR A 126 6.68 -13.82 1.45
CA THR A 126 7.27 -13.47 2.74
C THR A 126 8.78 -13.69 2.77
N ALA A 127 9.32 -14.59 1.94
CA ALA A 127 10.76 -14.72 1.73
C ALA A 127 11.33 -13.68 0.74
N LEU A 128 10.63 -13.35 -0.34
CA LEU A 128 11.16 -12.47 -1.39
C LEU A 128 11.14 -10.99 -1.01
N VAL A 129 10.01 -10.48 -0.51
CA VAL A 129 9.78 -9.04 -0.30
C VAL A 129 10.83 -8.40 0.62
N PRO A 130 11.22 -9.00 1.76
CA PRO A 130 12.27 -8.44 2.61
C PRO A 130 13.64 -8.29 1.92
N ARG A 131 13.90 -9.04 0.84
CA ARG A 131 15.15 -8.98 0.04
C ARG A 131 15.07 -8.01 -1.12
N SER A 132 13.90 -7.42 -1.39
CA SER A 132 13.73 -6.44 -2.46
C SER A 132 14.55 -5.18 -2.23
N ILE A 133 14.84 -4.45 -3.31
CA ILE A 133 15.54 -3.15 -3.23
C ILE A 133 14.74 -2.13 -2.41
N MET A 134 13.40 -2.17 -2.47
CA MET A 134 12.54 -1.27 -1.70
C MET A 134 12.56 -1.54 -0.19
N ALA A 135 12.73 -2.80 0.21
CA ALA A 135 12.89 -3.17 1.62
C ALA A 135 14.30 -2.85 2.16
N THR A 136 15.33 -3.20 1.39
CA THR A 136 16.72 -3.19 1.88
C THR A 136 17.46 -1.88 1.64
N TYR A 137 17.18 -1.22 0.51
CA TYR A 137 17.95 -0.08 -0.02
C TYR A 137 19.48 -0.27 -0.07
N ALA A 138 19.92 -1.53 -0.07
CA ALA A 138 21.30 -1.90 0.23
C ALA A 138 22.31 -1.29 -0.77
N GLY A 139 21.97 -1.31 -2.07
CA GLY A 139 22.84 -0.75 -3.10
C GLY A 139 23.05 0.77 -2.99
N ALA A 140 22.00 1.52 -2.66
CA ALA A 140 22.14 2.98 -2.46
C ALA A 140 22.99 3.28 -1.21
N ILE A 141 22.77 2.53 -0.12
CA ILE A 141 23.58 2.64 1.10
C ILE A 141 25.05 2.33 0.79
N ALA A 142 25.35 1.27 0.03
CA ALA A 142 26.69 0.91 -0.38
C ALA A 142 27.39 2.04 -1.14
N LEU A 143 26.71 2.63 -2.15
CA LEU A 143 27.23 3.74 -2.94
C LEU A 143 27.53 4.97 -2.07
N VAL A 144 26.64 5.34 -1.16
CA VAL A 144 26.83 6.49 -0.27
C VAL A 144 27.99 6.22 0.70
N ARG A 145 28.04 5.04 1.33
CA ARG A 145 29.14 4.65 2.23
C ARG A 145 30.49 4.68 1.52
N ARG A 146 30.55 4.21 0.27
CA ARG A 146 31.78 4.24 -0.53
C ARG A 146 32.17 5.68 -0.86
N ALA A 147 31.22 6.51 -1.29
CA ALA A 147 31.47 7.90 -1.64
C ALA A 147 32.09 8.72 -0.48
N PHE A 148 31.77 8.35 0.77
CA PHE A 148 32.30 8.99 1.97
C PHE A 148 33.33 8.15 2.74
N GLY A 149 33.93 7.13 2.11
CA GLY A 149 35.07 6.41 2.66
C GLY A 149 34.76 5.42 3.81
N LEU A 150 33.49 5.09 4.04
CA LEU A 150 33.08 4.07 5.02
C LEU A 150 33.15 2.64 4.47
N GLN A 151 33.38 2.47 3.17
CA GLN A 151 33.70 1.20 2.51
C GLN A 151 34.50 1.44 1.23
N THR A 152 35.08 0.38 0.66
CA THR A 152 36.02 0.46 -0.48
C THR A 152 35.44 0.02 -1.83
N ASP A 153 34.31 -0.68 -1.84
CA ASP A 153 33.68 -1.25 -3.03
C ASP A 153 32.19 -0.86 -3.13
N ASP A 154 31.56 -1.20 -4.26
CA ASP A 154 30.15 -0.94 -4.54
C ASP A 154 29.23 -2.09 -4.09
N GLN A 155 29.72 -3.04 -3.28
CA GLN A 155 28.93 -4.17 -2.82
C GLN A 155 28.07 -3.80 -1.61
N ALA A 156 26.87 -4.37 -1.56
CA ALA A 156 26.01 -4.32 -0.40
C ALA A 156 26.65 -5.10 0.77
N HIS A 157 27.01 -4.39 1.84
CA HIS A 157 27.43 -4.97 3.13
C HIS A 157 26.40 -4.73 4.24
N VAL A 158 25.50 -3.75 4.03
CA VAL A 158 24.46 -3.34 4.97
C VAL A 158 23.16 -3.05 4.24
N ALA A 159 22.04 -3.13 4.97
CA ALA A 159 20.70 -2.78 4.50
C ALA A 159 19.97 -1.97 5.58
N ILE A 160 18.80 -1.40 5.27
CA ILE A 160 17.98 -0.65 6.25
C ILE A 160 17.76 -1.46 7.53
N THR A 161 17.32 -2.71 7.37
CA THR A 161 17.22 -3.70 8.44
C THR A 161 18.21 -4.83 8.17
N ALA A 162 18.69 -5.48 9.24
CA ALA A 162 19.57 -6.63 9.08
C ALA A 162 18.82 -7.78 8.39
N ILE A 163 19.45 -8.39 7.38
CA ILE A 163 18.87 -9.51 6.63
C ILE A 163 19.98 -10.37 6.02
N ASP A 164 19.86 -11.69 6.18
CA ASP A 164 20.84 -12.68 5.74
C ASP A 164 22.27 -12.30 6.17
N THR A 165 23.12 -11.92 5.20
CA THR A 165 24.52 -11.55 5.40
C THR A 165 24.73 -10.04 5.56
N LEU A 166 23.68 -9.22 5.39
CA LEU A 166 23.75 -7.77 5.50
C LEU A 166 23.42 -7.32 6.91
N ALA A 167 24.33 -6.55 7.52
CA ALA A 167 24.04 -5.91 8.80
C ALA A 167 23.08 -4.73 8.64
N ALA A 168 22.44 -4.31 9.73
CA ALA A 168 21.63 -3.10 9.72
C ALA A 168 22.52 -1.86 9.53
N PHE A 169 22.06 -0.93 8.70
CA PHE A 169 22.72 0.35 8.49
C PHE A 169 22.61 1.19 9.74
N THR A 170 23.75 1.38 10.40
CA THR A 170 23.90 2.19 11.59
C THR A 170 24.91 3.29 11.31
N VAL A 171 24.71 4.44 11.94
CA VAL A 171 25.56 5.61 11.85
C VAL A 171 26.11 5.92 13.24
N GLN A 172 27.39 6.27 13.29
CA GLN A 172 28.10 6.70 14.49
C GLN A 172 28.26 8.22 14.50
N ASP A 173 28.40 8.82 15.69
CA ASP A 173 28.62 10.27 15.82
C ASP A 173 29.90 10.75 15.09
N SER A 174 30.88 9.86 14.94
CA SER A 174 32.13 10.12 14.20
C SER A 174 32.01 9.99 12.68
N ASP A 175 30.88 9.49 12.16
CA ASP A 175 30.71 9.32 10.73
C ASP A 175 30.59 10.68 10.02
N PRO A 176 30.93 10.77 8.72
CA PRO A 176 30.81 12.00 7.95
C PRO A 176 29.39 12.58 8.02
N ALA A 177 29.27 13.90 8.16
CA ALA A 177 27.98 14.58 8.21
C ALA A 177 26.99 14.20 7.08
N PRO A 178 27.42 13.99 5.82
CA PRO A 178 26.54 13.48 4.76
C PRO A 178 25.92 12.11 5.05
N ILE A 179 26.64 11.21 5.75
CA ILE A 179 26.13 9.89 6.15
C ILE A 179 25.07 10.03 7.23
N GLN A 180 25.31 10.89 8.22
CA GLN A 180 24.34 11.20 9.28
C GLN A 180 23.05 11.77 8.69
N LYS A 181 23.16 12.75 7.78
CA LYS A 181 22.01 13.31 7.07
C LYS A 181 21.29 12.28 6.21
N PHE A 182 22.02 11.43 5.49
CA PHE A 182 21.43 10.39 4.67
C PHE A 182 20.55 9.45 5.49
N GLN A 183 21.01 9.01 6.67
CA GLN A 183 20.21 8.18 7.57
C GLN A 183 18.95 8.90 8.07
N GLN A 184 19.07 10.18 8.46
CA GLN A 184 17.93 10.98 8.91
C GLN A 184 16.84 11.13 7.82
N ASN A 185 17.23 11.03 6.55
CA ASN A 185 16.32 11.15 5.42
C ASN A 185 15.79 9.79 4.88
N CYS A 186 16.18 8.66 5.47
CA CYS A 186 15.64 7.34 5.10
C CYS A 186 14.14 7.17 5.42
N LEU A 187 13.55 8.09 6.18
CA LEU A 187 12.41 7.81 7.07
C LEU A 187 11.04 7.65 6.40
N THR A 188 10.89 7.82 5.08
CA THR A 188 9.54 7.98 4.51
C THR A 188 9.23 7.12 3.30
N CYS A 189 10.23 6.42 2.71
CA CYS A 189 10.04 5.76 1.42
C CYS A 189 10.17 4.23 1.43
N HIS A 190 11.00 3.66 2.31
CA HIS A 190 11.21 2.20 2.36
C HIS A 190 10.02 1.47 2.97
N LEU A 191 9.92 0.16 2.69
CA LEU A 191 8.76 -0.65 3.11
C LEU A 191 8.59 -0.74 4.64
N HIS A 192 9.67 -0.53 5.40
CA HIS A 192 9.66 -0.46 6.87
C HIS A 192 9.42 0.95 7.42
N ALA A 193 9.51 1.97 6.58
CA ALA A 193 9.53 3.35 7.02
C ALA A 193 8.10 3.85 7.27
N GLU A 194 7.91 4.51 8.41
CA GLU A 194 6.65 5.16 8.74
C GLU A 194 6.30 6.20 7.66
N PRO A 195 5.09 6.14 7.10
CA PRO A 195 4.67 7.07 6.06
C PRO A 195 4.46 8.47 6.65
N LEU A 196 4.83 9.50 5.88
CA LEU A 196 4.48 10.87 6.23
C LEU A 196 2.96 11.02 6.25
N GLN A 197 2.43 11.54 7.35
CA GLN A 197 1.00 11.84 7.52
C GLN A 197 0.66 13.16 6.82
N GLN A 198 0.79 13.16 5.49
CA GLN A 198 0.53 14.31 4.65
C GLN A 198 -0.06 13.88 3.31
N THR A 199 -0.82 14.79 2.69
CA THR A 199 -1.45 14.58 1.38
C THR A 199 -0.45 14.04 0.38
N TYR A 200 -0.87 13.05 -0.40
CA TYR A 200 -0.11 12.26 -1.35
C TYR A 200 0.84 11.25 -0.72
N PHE A 201 1.24 11.30 0.55
CA PHE A 201 2.23 10.36 1.10
C PHE A 201 1.62 9.25 1.96
N TYR A 202 0.30 9.28 2.17
CA TYR A 202 -0.41 8.23 2.90
C TYR A 202 -0.24 6.88 2.21
N ARG A 203 0.20 5.89 2.98
CA ARG A 203 0.32 4.50 2.57
C ARG A 203 0.40 3.66 3.83
N SER A 204 0.39 2.34 3.68
CA SER A 204 0.78 1.42 4.75
C SER A 204 2.26 1.06 4.66
N THR A 205 2.68 0.04 5.42
CA THR A 205 4.03 -0.54 5.43
C THR A 205 4.00 -1.98 4.94
N GLY A 206 5.16 -2.51 4.55
CA GLY A 206 5.35 -3.87 4.06
C GLY A 206 4.49 -4.23 2.84
N CYS A 207 3.89 -5.42 2.84
CA CYS A 207 3.01 -5.88 1.76
C CYS A 207 1.85 -4.90 1.50
N SER A 208 1.30 -4.34 2.58
CA SER A 208 0.17 -3.41 2.52
C SER A 208 0.53 -2.07 1.90
N SER A 209 1.81 -1.68 1.82
CA SER A 209 2.21 -0.42 1.19
C SER A 209 1.87 -0.33 -0.29
N CYS A 210 1.72 -1.49 -0.96
CA CYS A 210 1.31 -1.58 -2.35
C CYS A 210 -0.09 -2.17 -2.50
N HIS A 211 -0.44 -3.13 -1.64
CA HIS A 211 -1.65 -3.93 -1.80
C HIS A 211 -2.89 -3.33 -1.12
N VAL A 212 -2.73 -2.40 -0.19
CA VAL A 212 -3.83 -1.65 0.42
C VAL A 212 -3.76 -0.22 -0.11
N LEU A 213 -4.77 0.18 -0.88
CA LEU A 213 -4.74 1.46 -1.58
C LEU A 213 -5.09 2.61 -0.64
N TYR A 214 -4.37 3.71 -0.82
CA TYR A 214 -4.64 4.98 -0.16
C TYR A 214 -4.96 6.01 -1.24
N ASP A 215 -5.95 6.84 -0.97
CA ASP A 215 -6.15 8.06 -1.74
C ASP A 215 -5.17 9.14 -1.27
N SER A 216 -4.94 10.13 -2.13
CA SER A 216 -4.02 11.22 -1.81
C SER A 216 -4.44 12.02 -0.56
N ASP A 217 -5.72 12.06 -0.20
CA ASP A 217 -6.21 12.70 1.02
C ASP A 217 -6.09 11.82 2.28
N GLY A 218 -5.85 10.52 2.12
CA GLY A 218 -5.75 9.56 3.21
C GLY A 218 -7.06 9.33 3.96
N LEU A 219 -8.21 9.61 3.34
CA LEU A 219 -9.52 9.47 3.98
C LEU A 219 -10.15 8.10 3.70
N TYR A 220 -10.77 7.53 4.73
CA TYR A 220 -11.51 6.27 4.60
C TYR A 220 -12.87 6.50 3.94
N LYS A 221 -13.11 5.79 2.84
CA LYS A 221 -14.33 5.85 2.01
C LYS A 221 -15.24 4.63 2.18
N GLY A 222 -14.87 3.72 3.07
CA GLY A 222 -15.64 2.51 3.35
C GLY A 222 -16.85 2.73 4.25
N ASN A 223 -17.46 1.65 4.74
CA ASN A 223 -18.69 1.69 5.53
C ASN A 223 -18.52 1.31 7.00
N ASP A 224 -17.30 0.97 7.45
CA ASP A 224 -17.05 0.74 8.87
C ASP A 224 -17.34 2.02 9.68
N PRO A 225 -18.28 1.98 10.66
CA PRO A 225 -18.65 3.14 11.46
C PRO A 225 -17.61 3.50 12.53
N THR A 226 -16.68 2.59 12.83
CA THR A 226 -15.63 2.80 13.84
C THR A 226 -14.42 3.55 13.28
N ILE A 227 -14.32 3.70 11.96
CA ILE A 227 -13.23 4.40 11.28
C ILE A 227 -13.71 5.81 10.90
N PRO A 228 -13.08 6.87 11.43
CA PRO A 228 -13.45 8.26 11.12
C PRO A 228 -13.27 8.57 9.63
N LYS A 229 -14.26 9.23 9.02
CA LYS A 229 -14.25 9.55 7.57
C LYS A 229 -13.47 10.81 7.23
N GLU A 230 -13.32 11.70 8.20
CA GLU A 230 -12.68 13.01 8.05
C GLU A 230 -11.27 13.05 8.67
N GLU A 231 -10.80 11.92 9.22
CA GLU A 231 -9.44 11.78 9.75
C GLU A 231 -8.53 11.21 8.64
N PRO A 232 -7.46 11.93 8.26
CA PRO A 232 -6.47 11.39 7.33
C PRO A 232 -5.63 10.26 7.95
N GLY A 233 -4.93 9.51 7.10
CA GLY A 233 -4.06 8.41 7.53
C GLY A 233 -4.71 7.03 7.45
N HIS A 234 -5.89 6.94 6.83
CA HIS A 234 -6.61 5.69 6.59
C HIS A 234 -6.53 5.26 5.12
N ALA A 235 -6.54 3.95 4.90
CA ALA A 235 -6.71 3.39 3.56
C ALA A 235 -8.07 3.80 2.99
N SER A 236 -8.22 3.79 1.66
CA SER A 236 -9.48 4.15 1.02
C SER A 236 -10.61 3.21 1.46
N VAL A 237 -10.34 1.90 1.51
CA VAL A 237 -11.26 0.85 1.95
C VAL A 237 -10.46 -0.31 2.55
N HIS A 238 -11.11 -1.18 3.32
CA HIS A 238 -10.48 -2.38 3.88
C HIS A 238 -10.38 -3.51 2.83
N THR A 239 -9.54 -3.33 1.81
CA THR A 239 -9.37 -4.27 0.69
C THR A 239 -7.90 -4.42 0.29
N ILE A 240 -7.49 -5.65 -0.03
CA ILE A 240 -6.22 -5.96 -0.69
C ILE A 240 -6.45 -6.16 -2.19
N THR A 241 -5.63 -5.52 -3.02
CA THR A 241 -5.73 -5.59 -4.49
C THR A 241 -4.40 -5.94 -5.16
N ARG A 242 -4.49 -6.57 -6.33
CA ARG A 242 -3.37 -6.76 -7.27
C ARG A 242 -3.38 -5.70 -8.39
N GLN A 243 -4.43 -4.90 -8.47
CA GLN A 243 -4.60 -3.81 -9.43
C GLN A 243 -4.03 -2.55 -8.78
N ILE A 244 -2.71 -2.37 -8.89
CA ILE A 244 -1.96 -1.32 -8.19
C ILE A 244 -1.75 -0.16 -9.17
N PRO A 245 -2.49 0.96 -9.05
CA PRO A 245 -2.33 2.11 -9.93
C PRO A 245 -1.01 2.83 -9.65
N TYR A 246 -0.53 3.62 -10.61
CA TYR A 246 0.67 4.44 -10.45
C TYR A 246 0.62 5.39 -9.25
N THR A 247 -0.58 5.86 -8.86
CA THR A 247 -0.77 6.74 -7.71
C THR A 247 -0.25 6.09 -6.43
N GLN A 248 -0.42 4.76 -6.30
CA GLN A 248 0.08 4.01 -5.17
C GLN A 248 1.61 3.96 -5.15
N CYS A 249 2.23 3.71 -6.31
CA CYS A 249 3.69 3.75 -6.46
C CYS A 249 4.24 5.13 -6.14
N ASN A 250 3.50 6.17 -6.54
CA ASN A 250 3.91 7.53 -6.35
C ASN A 250 3.87 7.96 -4.88
N HIS A 251 3.20 7.29 -3.94
CA HIS A 251 3.34 7.64 -2.51
C HIS A 251 4.81 7.71 -2.05
N CYS A 252 5.72 6.97 -2.71
CA CYS A 252 7.16 7.10 -2.55
C CYS A 252 7.86 7.65 -3.81
N HIS A 253 7.49 7.17 -5.00
CA HIS A 253 8.17 7.50 -6.24
C HIS A 253 7.70 8.84 -6.85
N ASN A 254 8.58 9.51 -7.58
CA ASN A 254 8.23 10.75 -8.29
C ASN A 254 7.73 11.88 -7.38
N ARG A 255 8.17 11.92 -6.12
CA ARG A 255 7.81 12.97 -5.14
C ARG A 255 8.82 14.07 -4.92
N GLY A 256 10.00 13.89 -5.48
CA GLY A 256 11.11 14.81 -5.28
C GLY A 256 12.41 14.15 -5.70
N ASN A 257 13.51 14.87 -5.51
CA ASN A 257 14.84 14.37 -5.79
C ASN A 257 15.72 14.57 -4.57
N TYR A 258 16.64 13.64 -4.35
CA TYR A 258 17.71 13.87 -3.40
C TYR A 258 18.76 14.79 -4.01
N ASP A 259 19.07 15.88 -3.32
CA ASP A 259 20.26 16.66 -3.61
C ASP A 259 21.47 15.94 -3.00
N LEU A 260 22.29 15.34 -3.85
CA LEU A 260 23.48 14.60 -3.44
C LEU A 260 24.57 15.47 -2.79
N ARG A 261 24.48 16.82 -2.85
CA ARG A 261 25.42 17.70 -2.18
C ARG A 261 25.04 17.95 -0.73
N SER A 262 23.77 18.27 -0.50
CA SER A 262 23.23 18.54 0.84
C SER A 262 22.77 17.27 1.57
N MET A 263 22.58 16.18 0.82
CA MET A 263 21.94 14.93 1.23
C MET A 263 20.48 15.10 1.67
N GLU A 264 19.79 16.15 1.18
CA GLU A 264 18.40 16.46 1.52
C GLU A 264 17.44 16.06 0.41
N PHE A 265 16.21 15.68 0.80
CA PHE A 265 15.14 15.42 -0.14
C PHE A 265 14.44 16.72 -0.52
N VAL A 266 14.48 17.06 -1.81
CA VAL A 266 13.80 18.21 -2.38
C VAL A 266 12.48 17.74 -2.98
N ALA A 267 11.38 18.02 -2.26
CA ALA A 267 10.04 17.70 -2.72
C ALA A 267 9.67 18.49 -3.99
N ARG A 268 8.83 17.87 -4.81
CA ARG A 268 8.22 18.51 -5.97
C ARG A 268 7.26 19.62 -5.56
N THR A 269 7.28 20.72 -6.29
CA THR A 269 6.38 21.87 -6.08
C THR A 269 5.23 21.93 -7.09
N ASP A 270 5.20 21.01 -8.06
CA ASP A 270 4.24 20.94 -9.15
C ASP A 270 3.11 19.92 -8.90
N MET A 271 2.85 19.59 -7.63
CA MET A 271 1.75 18.70 -7.20
C MET A 271 0.92 19.36 -6.09
N PRO A 272 -0.41 19.11 -5.98
CA PRO A 272 -1.29 18.42 -6.93
C PRO A 272 -1.21 18.92 -8.36
N ALA A 273 -1.57 18.09 -9.35
CA ALA A 273 -1.96 18.66 -10.63
C ALA A 273 -3.25 19.49 -10.46
N PRO A 274 -3.38 20.66 -11.09
CA PRO A 274 -4.60 21.46 -11.02
C PRO A 274 -5.84 20.68 -11.46
N HIS A 275 -6.93 20.77 -10.69
CA HIS A 275 -8.21 20.11 -11.00
C HIS A 275 -8.86 20.59 -12.31
N THR A 276 -8.40 21.71 -12.86
CA THR A 276 -8.88 22.27 -14.14
C THR A 276 -8.31 21.54 -15.36
N LEU A 277 -7.30 20.70 -15.19
CA LEU A 277 -6.69 19.93 -16.27
C LEU A 277 -7.53 18.69 -16.62
N SER A 278 -7.40 18.22 -17.87
CA SER A 278 -7.95 16.92 -18.28
C SER A 278 -7.29 15.78 -17.49
N ASP A 279 -7.96 14.62 -17.43
CA ASP A 279 -7.41 13.45 -16.73
C ASP A 279 -6.04 13.03 -17.29
N ASP A 280 -5.85 13.10 -18.61
CA ASP A 280 -4.56 12.81 -19.25
C ASP A 280 -3.48 13.81 -18.83
N ALA A 281 -3.79 15.11 -18.81
CA ALA A 281 -2.85 16.14 -18.38
C ALA A 281 -2.53 16.04 -16.88
N ARG A 282 -3.50 15.69 -16.04
CA ARG A 282 -3.29 15.41 -14.61
C ARG A 282 -2.40 14.19 -14.41
N ARG A 283 -2.69 13.09 -15.11
CA ARG A 283 -1.86 11.89 -15.10
C ARG A 283 -0.44 12.23 -15.53
N LEU A 284 -0.25 12.94 -16.64
CA LEU A 284 1.06 13.35 -17.14
C LEU A 284 1.90 14.15 -16.13
N LEU A 285 1.25 15.00 -15.33
CA LEU A 285 1.90 15.76 -14.26
C LEU A 285 2.19 14.90 -13.04
N GLU A 286 1.23 14.10 -12.59
CA GLU A 286 1.36 13.34 -11.36
C GLU A 286 2.20 12.07 -11.53
N TYR A 287 2.28 11.49 -12.72
CA TYR A 287 2.91 10.20 -13.00
C TYR A 287 4.43 10.25 -12.89
N TYR A 288 5.10 11.14 -13.64
CA TYR A 288 6.55 11.32 -13.62
C TYR A 288 6.94 12.77 -13.33
N GLN A 289 8.19 12.95 -12.89
CA GLN A 289 8.79 14.28 -12.79
C GLN A 289 8.98 14.92 -14.18
N PRO A 290 8.87 16.25 -14.30
CA PRO A 290 8.96 16.97 -15.58
C PRO A 290 10.36 16.95 -16.22
N ILE A 291 11.35 16.30 -15.60
CA ILE A 291 12.72 16.17 -16.12
C ILE A 291 12.89 14.97 -17.07
N GLY A 292 11.92 14.04 -17.12
CA GLY A 292 12.00 12.83 -17.94
C GLY A 292 11.39 13.03 -19.33
N GLN A 293 12.03 12.45 -20.34
CA GLN A 293 11.37 12.10 -21.60
C GLN A 293 10.71 10.74 -21.43
N PHE A 294 9.49 10.59 -21.93
CA PHE A 294 8.73 9.34 -21.83
C PHE A 294 8.00 9.07 -23.14
N THR A 295 7.85 7.78 -23.42
CA THR A 295 7.02 7.25 -24.49
C THR A 295 5.57 7.16 -24.07
N ARG A 296 4.69 6.96 -25.05
CA ARG A 296 3.26 6.81 -24.79
C ARG A 296 2.93 5.68 -23.83
N CYS A 297 3.57 4.51 -24.00
CA CYS A 297 3.34 3.39 -23.09
C CYS A 297 3.83 3.68 -21.66
N GLU A 298 4.92 4.43 -21.48
CA GLU A 298 5.45 4.74 -20.15
C GLU A 298 4.51 5.60 -19.29
N TYR A 299 3.65 6.42 -19.88
CA TYR A 299 2.68 7.22 -19.14
C TYR A 299 1.23 6.71 -19.25
N GLU A 300 0.82 5.99 -20.31
CA GLU A 300 -0.54 5.40 -20.39
C GLU A 300 -0.69 4.13 -19.55
N LEU A 301 0.35 3.32 -19.45
CA LEU A 301 0.36 2.12 -18.62
C LEU A 301 0.61 2.48 -17.16
N ASP A 302 0.31 1.56 -16.24
CA ASP A 302 0.71 1.68 -14.84
C ASP A 302 2.03 0.95 -14.59
N CYS A 303 2.73 1.32 -13.51
CA CYS A 303 4.09 0.82 -13.24
C CYS A 303 4.17 -0.71 -13.26
N ILE A 304 3.13 -1.40 -12.77
CA ILE A 304 3.07 -2.86 -12.70
C ILE A 304 2.89 -3.56 -14.06
N ASP A 305 2.54 -2.83 -15.13
CA ASP A 305 2.46 -3.39 -16.48
C ASP A 305 3.85 -3.68 -17.06
N CYS A 306 4.86 -2.92 -16.61
CA CYS A 306 6.27 -3.09 -16.96
C CYS A 306 7.06 -3.75 -15.83
N HIS A 307 6.90 -3.28 -14.59
CA HIS A 307 7.61 -3.82 -13.44
C HIS A 307 6.92 -5.07 -12.91
N THR A 308 7.57 -6.21 -13.12
CA THR A 308 7.01 -7.52 -12.81
C THR A 308 7.08 -7.85 -11.32
N LYS A 309 6.51 -9.00 -10.92
CA LYS A 309 6.53 -9.44 -9.53
C LYS A 309 7.97 -9.59 -9.04
N LEU A 310 8.84 -10.23 -9.81
CA LEU A 310 10.21 -10.51 -9.38
C LEU A 310 11.11 -9.26 -9.41
N GLU A 311 10.80 -8.23 -10.22
CA GLU A 311 11.47 -6.93 -10.10
C GLU A 311 11.03 -6.15 -8.85
N VAL A 312 9.72 -6.12 -8.57
CA VAL A 312 9.14 -5.29 -7.50
C VAL A 312 9.27 -5.96 -6.13
N MET A 313 8.81 -7.21 -6.02
CA MET A 313 8.83 -7.99 -4.77
C MET A 313 10.18 -8.67 -4.53
N GLY A 314 11.09 -8.64 -5.50
CA GLY A 314 12.39 -9.29 -5.44
C GLY A 314 12.39 -10.71 -6.02
N ASP A 315 13.57 -11.14 -6.44
CA ASP A 315 13.88 -12.45 -7.00
C ASP A 315 14.64 -13.35 -6.03
N GLY A 316 14.78 -12.91 -4.77
CA GLY A 316 15.48 -13.61 -3.70
C GLY A 316 16.98 -13.31 -3.66
N ILE A 317 17.50 -12.52 -4.60
CA ILE A 317 18.89 -12.07 -4.63
C ILE A 317 18.98 -10.68 -4.00
N LEU A 318 19.97 -10.49 -3.12
CA LEU A 318 20.31 -9.18 -2.58
C LEU A 318 21.16 -8.43 -3.60
N HIS A 319 20.52 -7.54 -4.35
CA HIS A 319 21.17 -6.76 -5.40
C HIS A 319 21.94 -5.56 -4.84
N SER A 320 23.23 -5.47 -5.16
CA SER A 320 24.08 -4.30 -4.88
C SER A 320 23.77 -3.11 -5.81
N ASN A 321 23.09 -3.34 -6.94
CA ASN A 321 22.73 -2.30 -7.90
C ASN A 321 21.33 -2.55 -8.48
N LYS A 322 20.56 -1.49 -8.69
CA LYS A 322 19.25 -1.56 -9.34
C LYS A 322 19.30 -2.13 -10.77
N VAL A 323 20.41 -1.93 -11.48
CA VAL A 323 20.60 -2.44 -12.85
C VAL A 323 20.61 -3.97 -12.86
N ASP A 324 21.11 -4.60 -11.80
CA ASP A 324 21.16 -6.07 -11.70
C ASP A 324 19.78 -6.67 -11.43
N ALA A 325 18.88 -5.91 -10.81
CA ALA A 325 17.48 -6.31 -10.60
C ALA A 325 16.58 -6.04 -11.81
N GLN A 326 16.94 -5.11 -12.70
CA GLN A 326 16.14 -4.71 -13.86
C GLN A 326 16.41 -5.62 -15.07
N TYR A 327 15.34 -6.18 -15.63
CA TYR A 327 15.41 -7.00 -16.85
C TYR A 327 14.22 -6.81 -17.80
N THR A 328 13.16 -6.14 -17.37
CA THR A 328 12.07 -5.75 -18.26
C THR A 328 12.43 -4.46 -18.98
N ARG A 329 12.49 -4.55 -20.31
CA ARG A 329 12.90 -3.47 -21.22
C ARG A 329 12.01 -3.47 -22.44
N CYS A 330 12.19 -2.48 -23.33
CA CYS A 330 11.36 -2.36 -24.54
C CYS A 330 11.39 -3.63 -25.40
N TYR A 331 12.57 -4.25 -25.58
CA TYR A 331 12.69 -5.48 -26.38
C TYR A 331 12.04 -6.70 -25.72
N THR A 332 11.78 -6.67 -24.40
CA THR A 332 11.07 -7.77 -23.71
C THR A 332 9.69 -7.97 -24.32
N CYS A 333 9.03 -6.87 -24.73
CA CYS A 333 7.73 -6.90 -25.37
C CYS A 333 7.82 -6.78 -26.91
N HIS A 334 8.75 -5.99 -27.42
CA HIS A 334 8.79 -5.63 -28.83
C HIS A 334 9.80 -6.43 -29.67
N GLY A 335 10.72 -7.15 -29.02
CA GLY A 335 11.86 -7.81 -29.68
C GLY A 335 12.92 -6.83 -30.17
N THR A 336 13.80 -7.33 -31.04
CA THR A 336 14.85 -6.55 -31.72
C THR A 336 14.61 -6.56 -33.24
N SER A 337 15.51 -5.94 -34.01
CA SER A 337 15.48 -6.03 -35.48
C SER A 337 15.65 -7.47 -35.96
N ASP A 338 16.35 -8.30 -35.19
CA ASP A 338 16.82 -9.62 -35.61
C ASP A 338 15.96 -10.74 -35.01
N SER A 339 15.41 -10.53 -33.82
CA SER A 339 14.67 -11.53 -33.05
C SER A 339 13.31 -11.02 -32.55
N LEU A 340 12.33 -11.93 -32.54
CA LEU A 340 11.09 -11.73 -31.78
C LEU A 340 11.38 -11.82 -30.27
N PRO A 341 10.55 -11.21 -29.41
CA PRO A 341 10.68 -11.38 -27.97
C PRO A 341 10.51 -12.85 -27.55
N PRO A 342 11.10 -13.28 -26.42
CA PRO A 342 10.85 -14.60 -25.87
C PRO A 342 9.36 -14.84 -25.61
N GLN A 343 8.85 -16.00 -26.04
CA GLN A 343 7.44 -16.33 -25.98
C GLN A 343 7.23 -17.84 -25.85
N VAL A 344 6.10 -18.23 -25.25
CA VAL A 344 5.67 -19.63 -25.11
C VAL A 344 4.22 -19.78 -25.55
N ASP A 345 3.80 -20.99 -25.92
CA ASP A 345 2.38 -21.27 -26.16
C ASP A 345 1.58 -21.18 -24.85
N VAL A 346 0.26 -21.03 -24.98
CA VAL A 346 -0.65 -20.89 -23.83
C VAL A 346 -0.59 -22.08 -22.87
N GLY A 347 -0.43 -23.31 -23.36
CA GLY A 347 -0.32 -24.49 -22.52
C GLY A 347 0.94 -24.48 -21.66
N THR A 348 2.07 -24.13 -22.27
CA THR A 348 3.33 -23.94 -21.55
C THR A 348 3.24 -22.78 -20.54
N ALA A 349 2.59 -21.67 -20.88
CA ALA A 349 2.38 -20.55 -19.95
C ALA A 349 1.65 -20.99 -18.67
N PHE A 350 0.57 -21.79 -18.79
CA PHE A 350 -0.15 -22.36 -17.64
C PHE A 350 0.72 -23.31 -16.81
N ALA A 351 1.60 -24.08 -17.45
CA ALA A 351 2.50 -24.98 -16.75
C ALA A 351 3.58 -24.23 -15.94
N LEU A 352 4.01 -23.06 -16.42
CA LEU A 352 5.01 -22.23 -15.76
C LEU A 352 4.44 -21.42 -14.59
N ALA A 353 3.25 -20.86 -14.74
CA ALA A 353 2.62 -20.06 -13.70
C ALA A 353 1.10 -19.99 -13.86
N THR A 354 0.39 -19.86 -12.74
CA THR A 354 -1.03 -19.47 -12.76
C THR A 354 -1.16 -18.05 -13.31
N PRO A 355 -1.85 -17.84 -14.45
CA PRO A 355 -1.98 -16.51 -15.04
C PRO A 355 -2.65 -15.53 -14.07
N THR A 356 -2.02 -14.38 -13.84
CA THR A 356 -2.63 -13.31 -13.01
C THR A 356 -3.66 -12.52 -13.78
N THR A 357 -3.52 -12.48 -15.11
CA THR A 357 -4.49 -11.93 -16.07
C THR A 357 -5.11 -13.10 -16.83
N PRO A 358 -6.44 -13.19 -16.92
CA PRO A 358 -7.10 -14.24 -17.70
C PRO A 358 -6.60 -14.27 -19.15
N LEU A 359 -6.33 -15.47 -19.65
CA LEU A 359 -5.95 -15.63 -21.06
C LEU A 359 -7.19 -15.50 -21.95
N LYS A 360 -7.02 -14.81 -23.08
CA LYS A 360 -8.09 -14.60 -24.05
C LYS A 360 -8.40 -15.92 -24.77
N PRO A 361 -9.66 -16.23 -25.13
CA PRO A 361 -10.06 -17.54 -25.67
C PRO A 361 -9.30 -17.97 -26.93
N ASN A 362 -8.87 -17.01 -27.74
CA ASN A 362 -8.14 -17.18 -29.00
C ASN A 362 -6.66 -16.78 -28.88
N ALA A 363 -6.12 -16.74 -27.66
CA ALA A 363 -4.69 -16.52 -27.45
C ALA A 363 -3.89 -17.75 -27.94
N SER A 364 -2.89 -17.53 -28.79
CA SER A 364 -1.99 -18.57 -29.28
C SER A 364 -0.67 -18.64 -28.49
N ALA A 365 -0.21 -17.52 -27.95
CA ALA A 365 1.05 -17.42 -27.24
C ALA A 365 1.03 -16.31 -26.18
N VAL A 366 1.99 -16.37 -25.26
CA VAL A 366 2.21 -15.41 -24.17
C VAL A 366 3.69 -15.03 -24.14
N LEU A 367 4.01 -13.76 -23.89
CA LEU A 367 5.40 -13.33 -23.73
C LEU A 367 5.97 -13.80 -22.39
N ILE A 368 7.27 -14.09 -22.39
CA ILE A 368 8.04 -14.33 -21.18
C ILE A 368 9.22 -13.39 -21.14
N THR A 369 9.68 -13.04 -19.95
CA THR A 369 10.91 -12.26 -19.80
C THR A 369 12.13 -13.12 -20.14
N GLU A 370 13.29 -12.49 -20.32
CA GLU A 370 14.56 -13.21 -20.50
C GLU A 370 14.93 -14.12 -19.31
N ARG A 371 14.32 -13.87 -18.14
CA ARG A 371 14.44 -14.71 -16.94
C ARG A 371 13.35 -15.79 -16.83
N GLY A 372 12.48 -15.91 -17.83
CA GLY A 372 11.41 -16.90 -17.87
C GLY A 372 10.14 -16.53 -17.08
N GLU A 373 10.00 -15.30 -16.62
CA GLU A 373 8.79 -14.85 -15.93
C GLU A 373 7.65 -14.66 -16.95
N VAL A 374 6.48 -15.25 -16.67
CA VAL A 374 5.32 -15.20 -17.57
C VAL A 374 4.64 -13.83 -17.49
N LEU A 375 4.52 -13.16 -18.64
CA LEU A 375 3.77 -11.92 -18.79
C LEU A 375 2.35 -12.23 -19.28
N SER A 376 1.50 -12.82 -18.42
CA SER A 376 0.15 -13.25 -18.81
C SER A 376 -0.75 -12.14 -19.36
N HIS A 377 -0.38 -10.89 -19.14
CA HIS A 377 -1.08 -9.72 -19.66
C HIS A 377 -0.65 -9.34 -21.08
N VAL A 378 0.39 -9.96 -21.65
CA VAL A 378 0.83 -9.74 -23.04
C VAL A 378 0.68 -11.04 -23.84
N GLN A 379 -0.32 -11.05 -24.72
CA GLN A 379 -0.79 -12.26 -25.40
C GLN A 379 -0.85 -12.04 -26.91
N GLN A 380 -0.58 -13.09 -27.68
CA GLN A 380 -0.84 -13.09 -29.12
C GLN A 380 -2.25 -13.58 -29.38
N VAL A 381 -3.07 -12.73 -29.98
CA VAL A 381 -4.50 -12.96 -30.23
C VAL A 381 -4.77 -12.68 -31.70
N ASP A 382 -5.32 -13.66 -32.42
CA ASP A 382 -5.55 -13.56 -33.88
C ASP A 382 -4.32 -13.09 -34.67
N GLY A 383 -3.12 -13.51 -34.24
CA GLY A 383 -1.84 -13.14 -34.85
C GLY A 383 -1.28 -11.78 -34.43
N GLN A 384 -2.00 -10.99 -33.62
CA GLN A 384 -1.54 -9.69 -33.11
C GLN A 384 -1.13 -9.77 -31.64
N TRP A 385 -0.02 -9.11 -31.28
CA TRP A 385 0.39 -8.99 -29.89
C TRP A 385 -0.36 -7.86 -29.20
N LEU A 386 -0.99 -8.17 -28.08
CA LEU A 386 -1.81 -7.26 -27.29
C LEU A 386 -1.37 -7.29 -25.83
N LEU A 387 -1.16 -6.12 -25.24
CA LEU A 387 -0.97 -5.93 -23.80
C LEU A 387 -2.30 -5.49 -23.19
N THR A 388 -2.76 -6.15 -22.13
CA THR A 388 -3.92 -5.73 -21.35
C THR A 388 -3.44 -5.15 -20.02
N SER A 389 -3.75 -3.87 -19.75
CA SER A 389 -3.40 -3.21 -18.48
C SER A 389 -3.90 -4.02 -17.29
N LYS A 390 -3.04 -4.21 -16.30
CA LYS A 390 -3.35 -4.94 -15.07
C LYS A 390 -4.25 -4.14 -14.12
N VAL A 391 -4.44 -2.84 -14.36
CA VAL A 391 -5.19 -1.95 -13.48
C VAL A 391 -6.58 -1.64 -14.03
N ASP A 392 -6.69 -1.27 -15.30
CA ASP A 392 -7.96 -0.83 -15.90
C ASP A 392 -8.48 -1.75 -17.02
N GLY A 393 -7.71 -2.79 -17.39
CA GLY A 393 -8.09 -3.76 -18.41
C GLY A 393 -8.07 -3.23 -19.85
N LYS A 394 -7.65 -1.98 -20.08
CA LYS A 394 -7.48 -1.46 -21.44
C LYS A 394 -6.46 -2.28 -22.20
N THR A 395 -6.68 -2.45 -23.50
CA THR A 395 -5.81 -3.26 -24.36
C THR A 395 -5.06 -2.37 -25.35
N TYR A 396 -3.76 -2.62 -25.49
CA TYR A 396 -2.83 -1.88 -26.33
C TYR A 396 -2.16 -2.83 -27.33
N PRO A 397 -2.03 -2.45 -28.61
CA PRO A 397 -1.22 -3.21 -29.56
C PRO A 397 0.27 -3.12 -29.19
N VAL A 398 0.97 -4.25 -29.28
CA VAL A 398 2.42 -4.33 -29.08
C VAL A 398 3.08 -4.59 -30.44
N PRO A 399 3.46 -3.55 -31.20
CA PRO A 399 4.08 -3.74 -32.51
C PRO A 399 5.47 -4.41 -32.36
N MET A 400 5.79 -5.38 -33.21
CA MET A 400 7.10 -6.01 -33.22
C MET A 400 8.13 -5.11 -33.93
N VAL A 401 9.34 -5.03 -33.38
CA VAL A 401 10.47 -4.34 -34.04
C VAL A 401 10.91 -5.11 -35.27
N LYS A 402 10.96 -6.44 -35.19
CA LYS A 402 11.36 -7.29 -36.30
C LYS A 402 10.45 -7.07 -37.50
N GLY A 403 11.04 -6.67 -38.63
CA GLY A 403 10.31 -6.36 -39.86
C GLY A 403 9.67 -4.97 -39.90
N SER A 404 9.87 -4.14 -38.89
CA SER A 404 9.48 -2.72 -38.90
C SER A 404 10.51 -1.85 -39.65
N GLN A 405 10.22 -0.55 -39.78
CA GLN A 405 11.15 0.46 -40.30
C GLN A 405 12.04 1.08 -39.20
N CYS A 406 12.08 0.48 -38.01
CA CYS A 406 12.93 0.96 -36.92
C CYS A 406 14.41 0.92 -37.32
N GLN A 407 15.06 2.08 -37.32
CA GLN A 407 16.50 2.23 -37.63
C GLN A 407 17.36 2.38 -36.37
N GLN A 408 16.72 2.36 -35.20
CA GLN A 408 17.38 2.46 -33.91
C GLN A 408 18.06 1.14 -33.56
N LYS A 409 18.82 1.12 -32.44
CA LYS A 409 19.48 -0.07 -31.91
C LYS A 409 18.74 -0.65 -30.69
N PRO A 410 17.65 -1.40 -30.88
CA PRO A 410 16.87 -1.97 -29.78
C PRO A 410 17.67 -2.95 -28.90
N ASP A 411 18.73 -3.54 -29.46
CA ASP A 411 19.67 -4.42 -28.77
C ASP A 411 20.62 -3.70 -27.81
N GLU A 412 20.79 -2.38 -27.94
CA GLU A 412 21.52 -1.55 -26.97
C GLU A 412 20.66 -1.13 -25.76
N GLN A 413 19.38 -1.49 -25.78
CA GLN A 413 18.50 -1.56 -24.61
C GLN A 413 18.33 -0.26 -23.80
N ASN A 414 18.61 0.90 -24.39
CA ASN A 414 18.45 2.19 -23.73
C ASN A 414 17.17 2.87 -24.25
N SER A 415 16.33 3.33 -23.32
CA SER A 415 15.07 4.01 -23.62
C SER A 415 15.25 5.22 -24.54
N ARG A 416 16.42 5.90 -24.48
CA ARG A 416 16.74 7.06 -25.31
C ARG A 416 16.52 6.82 -26.80
N TYR A 417 16.83 5.62 -27.29
CA TYR A 417 16.69 5.28 -28.70
C TYR A 417 15.23 5.15 -29.10
N CYS A 418 14.39 4.63 -28.21
CA CYS A 418 12.95 4.56 -28.42
C CYS A 418 12.31 5.96 -28.30
N HIS A 419 12.79 6.78 -27.37
CA HIS A 419 12.31 8.16 -27.16
C HIS A 419 12.46 9.03 -28.41
N GLU A 420 13.47 8.82 -29.26
CA GLU A 420 13.64 9.58 -30.50
C GLU A 420 12.43 9.55 -31.45
N CYS A 421 11.66 8.46 -31.45
CA CYS A 421 10.49 8.31 -32.32
C CYS A 421 9.17 8.17 -31.56
N HIS A 422 9.23 7.77 -30.28
CA HIS A 422 8.05 7.45 -29.48
C HIS A 422 7.80 8.45 -28.34
N SER A 423 8.63 9.49 -28.19
CA SER A 423 8.41 10.50 -27.15
C SER A 423 7.06 11.18 -27.29
N VAL A 424 6.44 11.43 -26.15
CA VAL A 424 5.19 12.18 -26.07
C VAL A 424 5.51 13.67 -26.00
N ASP A 425 4.80 14.46 -26.79
CA ASP A 425 4.85 15.92 -26.70
C ASP A 425 4.11 16.37 -25.42
N ARG A 426 4.88 16.60 -24.36
CA ARG A 426 4.35 16.98 -23.06
C ARG A 426 3.53 18.27 -23.14
N ASP A 427 3.97 19.26 -23.90
CA ASP A 427 3.30 20.55 -23.98
C ASP A 427 1.97 20.43 -24.72
N ALA A 428 1.91 19.58 -25.76
CA ALA A 428 0.66 19.27 -26.44
C ALA A 428 -0.37 18.63 -25.48
N VAL A 429 0.05 17.67 -24.66
CA VAL A 429 -0.86 17.00 -23.71
C VAL A 429 -1.33 17.97 -22.61
N LEU A 430 -0.44 18.81 -22.09
CA LEU A 430 -0.79 19.85 -21.12
C LEU A 430 -1.74 20.90 -21.70
N ALA A 431 -1.67 21.15 -23.01
CA ALA A 431 -2.61 22.00 -23.73
C ALA A 431 -3.97 21.30 -24.01
N GLY A 432 -4.13 20.04 -23.59
CA GLY A 432 -5.37 19.26 -23.74
C GLY A 432 -5.45 18.45 -25.03
N ASN A 433 -4.38 18.34 -25.81
CA ASN A 433 -4.36 17.45 -26.97
C ASN A 433 -4.26 16.00 -26.50
N SER A 434 -4.90 15.10 -27.24
CA SER A 434 -4.67 13.69 -27.02
C SER A 434 -3.21 13.33 -27.36
N PRO A 435 -2.58 12.49 -26.55
CA PRO A 435 -1.20 12.05 -26.70
C PRO A 435 -0.92 11.06 -27.83
#